data_AF-A0A172U557-F1
#
_entry.id   AF-A0A172U557-F1
#
_cell.length_a   1.000
_cell.length_b   1.000
_cell.length_c   1.000
_cell.angle_alpha   90.00
_cell.angle_beta   90.00
_cell.angle_gamma   90.00
#
_symmetry.space_group_name_H-M   'P 1'
#
loop_
_entity.id
_entity.type
_entity.pdbx_description
1 polymer ?
#
loop_
_entity_poly.entity_id
_entity_poly.type
_entity_poly.pdbx_seq_one_letter_code
_entity_poly.pdbx_strand_id
1 'polypeptide(L)'
;MHSCAFGGVYVSANTDSGVILSFTSTVQASSETVKVPKLFDNGPAAVTEIKLETNQVAALMLLEAVLDVSSAAVLAGGCQAVAADYAIEVNADGATNKPESNFAKISSSENPEPIVFNATIEERRDFFGQNFNIVQPQKSKLKHTPISEYSANLTVNHELTLLSLYSKSNIQGQNNNANPHQNLLIKSLYQEQAQDNPNLYLYGWGAESLSIAGYPANLAWVRFKALTTGGQLKRLVLLADRVIGPSACRIVIDSGAEAGAGNDKTGRKSLALTGW
;
A
#
# COMPACT_ATOMS: atom_id res chain seq x y z
N MET A 1 7.00 -40.71 16.32
CA MET A 1 8.09 -41.30 15.52
C MET A 1 7.74 -41.06 14.06
N HIS A 2 8.35 -40.04 13.43
CA HIS A 2 9.50 -40.19 12.54
C HIS A 2 9.26 -41.19 11.40
N SER A 3 8.96 -40.71 10.18
CA SER A 3 9.97 -40.62 9.10
C SER A 3 9.35 -40.11 7.79
N CYS A 4 10.16 -39.38 7.03
CA CYS A 4 9.93 -38.78 5.71
C CYS A 4 10.31 -39.73 4.55
N ALA A 5 9.83 -39.44 3.32
CA ALA A 5 10.57 -39.41 2.02
C ALA A 5 9.54 -39.26 0.86
N PHE A 6 9.53 -38.17 0.08
CA PHE A 6 10.36 -37.74 -1.08
C PHE A 6 9.86 -38.17 -2.47
N GLY A 7 9.74 -37.16 -3.35
CA GLY A 7 9.57 -37.22 -4.80
C GLY A 7 8.85 -35.94 -5.25
N GLY A 8 9.35 -35.03 -6.09
CA GLY A 8 10.52 -34.97 -6.95
C GLY A 8 10.07 -34.35 -8.27
N VAL A 9 10.41 -33.08 -8.57
CA VAL A 9 10.32 -32.51 -9.93
C VAL A 9 11.48 -31.52 -10.15
N TYR A 10 12.22 -31.75 -11.23
CA TYR A 10 13.27 -30.91 -11.79
C TYR A 10 12.69 -29.83 -12.71
N VAL A 11 13.34 -28.65 -12.76
CA VAL A 11 13.50 -27.88 -14.01
C VAL A 11 14.91 -27.25 -14.04
N SER A 12 15.56 -27.37 -15.20
CA SER A 12 16.94 -26.97 -15.49
C SER A 12 17.02 -25.71 -16.36
N ALA A 13 17.96 -24.83 -15.97
CA ALA A 13 18.81 -23.88 -16.70
C ALA A 13 18.26 -22.71 -17.56
N ASN A 14 18.72 -21.51 -17.14
CA ASN A 14 19.02 -20.25 -17.86
C ASN A 14 17.87 -19.50 -18.54
N THR A 15 17.62 -18.22 -18.29
CA THR A 15 18.50 -17.08 -17.97
C THR A 15 17.83 -16.12 -16.97
N ASP A 16 18.65 -15.35 -16.24
CA ASP A 16 18.30 -14.28 -15.28
C ASP A 16 16.90 -13.67 -15.45
N SER A 17 15.98 -14.07 -14.58
CA SER A 17 14.79 -13.34 -14.14
C SER A 17 14.19 -14.11 -12.97
N GLY A 18 14.36 -13.61 -11.75
CA GLY A 18 13.76 -14.20 -10.57
C GLY A 18 12.23 -14.12 -10.67
N VAL A 19 11.58 -15.23 -11.01
CA VAL A 19 10.12 -15.36 -10.93
C VAL A 19 9.77 -15.70 -9.49
N ILE A 20 9.16 -14.76 -8.77
CA ILE A 20 8.53 -15.05 -7.48
C ILE A 20 7.19 -15.74 -7.78
N LEU A 21 7.13 -17.05 -7.57
CA LEU A 21 5.88 -17.81 -7.53
C LEU A 21 5.38 -17.82 -6.09
N SER A 22 4.35 -17.02 -5.80
CA SER A 22 3.65 -17.07 -4.51
C SER A 22 2.45 -18.02 -4.61
N PHE A 23 2.34 -18.95 -3.68
CA PHE A 23 1.14 -19.78 -3.47
C PHE A 23 0.59 -19.49 -2.08
N THR A 24 -0.70 -19.17 -2.00
CA THR A 24 -1.43 -19.01 -0.75
C THR A 24 -2.26 -20.28 -0.49
N SER A 25 -2.13 -20.84 0.71
CA SER A 25 -3.05 -21.87 1.20
C SER A 25 -3.77 -21.33 2.43
N THR A 26 -5.09 -21.20 2.35
CA THR A 26 -5.94 -20.90 3.49
C THR A 26 -6.22 -22.20 4.24
N VAL A 27 -5.77 -22.30 5.50
CA VAL A 27 -6.17 -23.38 6.40
C VAL A 27 -7.25 -22.83 7.32
N GLN A 28 -8.43 -23.41 7.25
CA GLN A 28 -9.59 -23.04 8.06
C GLN A 28 -9.47 -23.68 9.46
N ALA A 29 -9.65 -22.88 10.51
CA ALA A 29 -9.98 -23.40 11.82
C ALA A 29 -11.51 -23.40 12.00
N SER A 30 -12.05 -24.62 12.16
CA SER A 30 -13.41 -25.07 12.58
C SER A 30 -14.43 -24.02 13.03
N SER A 31 -15.74 -24.07 12.72
CA SER A 31 -16.59 -25.17 12.25
C SER A 31 -17.80 -24.60 11.48
N GLU A 32 -17.68 -24.50 10.18
CA GLU A 32 -18.79 -24.68 9.25
C GLU A 32 -18.22 -25.60 8.18
N THR A 33 -18.97 -26.62 7.75
CA THR A 33 -18.62 -27.41 6.57
C THR A 33 -18.64 -26.51 5.35
N VAL A 34 -17.57 -25.74 5.16
CA VAL A 34 -17.27 -25.02 3.94
C VAL A 34 -16.96 -26.12 2.94
N LYS A 35 -17.95 -26.43 2.11
CA LYS A 35 -17.73 -27.26 0.93
C LYS A 35 -16.63 -26.57 0.14
N VAL A 36 -15.49 -27.24 -0.02
CA VAL A 36 -14.43 -26.81 -0.92
C VAL A 36 -15.09 -26.55 -2.28
N PRO A 37 -15.07 -25.31 -2.80
CA PRO A 37 -15.66 -25.02 -4.10
C PRO A 37 -15.02 -25.95 -5.12
N LYS A 38 -15.84 -26.65 -5.90
CA LYS A 38 -15.34 -27.52 -6.97
C LYS A 38 -14.60 -26.61 -7.96
N LEU A 39 -13.49 -27.08 -8.53
CA LEU A 39 -12.70 -26.32 -9.51
C LEU A 39 -13.51 -25.88 -10.77
N PHE A 40 -14.73 -26.41 -10.91
CA PHE A 40 -15.67 -26.17 -12.01
C PHE A 40 -16.98 -25.51 -11.56
N ASP A 41 -17.16 -25.26 -10.27
CA ASP A 41 -18.29 -24.46 -9.81
C ASP A 41 -17.93 -22.99 -10.03
N ASN A 42 -18.84 -22.26 -10.69
CA ASN A 42 -18.72 -20.86 -11.09
C ASN A 42 -17.74 -20.11 -10.18
N GLY A 43 -16.65 -19.63 -10.78
CA GLY A 43 -15.56 -18.96 -10.09
C GLY A 43 -16.00 -17.81 -9.18
N PRO A 44 -15.07 -17.10 -8.52
CA PRO A 44 -15.42 -15.99 -7.64
C PRO A 44 -16.46 -15.08 -8.32
N ALA A 45 -17.52 -14.73 -7.58
CA ALA A 45 -18.62 -13.91 -8.07
C ALA A 45 -18.08 -12.75 -8.91
N ALA A 46 -18.71 -12.47 -10.05
CA ALA A 46 -18.21 -11.51 -11.04
C ALA A 46 -17.74 -10.23 -10.33
N VAL A 47 -16.42 -10.02 -10.29
CA VAL A 47 -15.84 -8.84 -9.67
C VAL A 47 -16.32 -7.67 -10.50
N THR A 48 -17.18 -6.84 -9.92
CA THR A 48 -17.77 -5.71 -10.64
C THR A 48 -16.68 -4.66 -10.83
N GLU A 49 -16.61 -4.08 -12.02
CA GLU A 49 -15.72 -2.95 -12.31
C GLU A 49 -15.90 -1.88 -11.23
N ILE A 50 -14.79 -1.46 -10.63
CA ILE A 50 -14.77 -0.39 -9.64
C ILE A 50 -14.69 0.92 -10.42
N LYS A 51 -15.66 1.81 -10.20
CA LYS A 51 -15.72 3.10 -10.90
C LYS A 51 -15.17 4.20 -10.01
N LEU A 52 -13.90 4.54 -10.22
CA LEU A 52 -13.25 5.71 -9.64
C LEU A 52 -12.79 6.65 -10.74
N GLU A 53 -12.88 7.95 -10.48
CA GLU A 53 -12.31 8.97 -11.36
C GLU A 53 -10.78 8.96 -11.29
N THR A 54 -10.09 9.38 -12.36
CA THR A 54 -8.62 9.31 -12.47
C THR A 54 -7.90 10.03 -11.32
N ASN A 55 -8.41 11.18 -10.88
CA ASN A 55 -7.93 11.92 -9.72
C ASN A 55 -8.03 11.10 -8.42
N GLN A 56 -9.11 10.32 -8.23
CA GLN A 56 -9.29 9.48 -7.06
C GLN A 56 -8.34 8.28 -7.07
N VAL A 57 -8.13 7.68 -8.26
CA VAL A 57 -7.13 6.62 -8.43
C VAL A 57 -5.73 7.17 -8.12
N ALA A 58 -5.38 8.34 -8.65
CA ALA A 58 -4.11 9.00 -8.37
C ALA A 58 -3.91 9.27 -6.87
N ALA A 59 -4.94 9.76 -6.17
CA ALA A 59 -4.90 9.95 -4.72
C ALA A 59 -4.69 8.63 -3.96
N LEU A 60 -5.36 7.54 -4.37
CA LEU A 60 -5.16 6.21 -3.80
C LEU A 60 -3.72 5.73 -4.01
N MET A 61 -3.16 5.87 -5.21
CA MET A 61 -1.80 5.45 -5.53
C MET A 61 -0.74 6.23 -4.71
N LEU A 62 -0.94 7.53 -4.54
CA LEU A 62 -0.11 8.37 -3.70
C LEU A 62 -0.14 7.92 -2.23
N LEU A 63 -1.32 7.58 -1.69
CA LEU A 63 -1.46 7.11 -0.30
C LEU A 63 -0.91 5.70 -0.10
N GLU A 64 -1.00 4.83 -1.10
CA GLU A 64 -0.33 3.52 -1.09
C GLU A 64 1.19 3.67 -1.06
N ALA A 65 1.76 4.62 -1.83
CA ALA A 65 3.18 4.93 -1.75
C ALA A 65 3.60 5.49 -0.37
N VAL A 66 2.74 6.30 0.26
CA VAL A 66 2.97 6.76 1.64
C VAL A 66 2.97 5.60 2.64
N LEU A 67 2.07 4.62 2.48
CA LEU A 67 2.04 3.42 3.34
C LEU A 67 3.28 2.54 3.12
N ASP A 68 3.70 2.39 1.87
CA ASP A 68 4.87 1.60 1.46
C ASP A 68 6.17 2.14 2.07
N VAL A 69 6.49 3.42 1.82
CA VAL A 69 7.70 4.04 2.37
C VAL A 69 7.69 4.05 3.90
N SER A 70 6.51 4.20 4.53
CA SER A 70 6.35 4.10 5.97
C SER A 70 6.66 2.69 6.47
N SER A 71 6.22 1.66 5.74
CA SER A 71 6.53 0.26 6.06
C SER A 71 8.02 -0.03 5.97
N ALA A 72 8.69 0.47 4.93
CA ALA A 72 10.14 0.36 4.78
C ALA A 72 10.88 1.09 5.90
N ALA A 73 10.43 2.29 6.29
CA ALA A 73 11.03 3.05 7.39
C ALA A 73 10.84 2.38 8.76
N VAL A 74 9.63 1.83 9.01
CA VAL A 74 9.34 1.01 10.20
C VAL A 74 10.28 -0.19 10.25
N LEU A 75 10.50 -0.90 9.14
CA LEU A 75 11.45 -2.03 9.08
C LEU A 75 12.90 -1.60 9.34
N ALA A 76 13.34 -0.46 8.80
CA ALA A 76 14.71 0.01 8.92
C ALA A 76 15.06 0.54 10.33
N GLY A 77 14.20 1.39 10.89
CA GLY A 77 14.43 2.07 12.17
C GLY A 77 13.81 1.37 13.38
N GLY A 78 12.84 0.49 13.16
CA GLY A 78 11.93 0.04 14.19
C GLY A 78 10.84 1.08 14.48
N CYS A 79 9.79 0.64 15.17
CA CYS A 79 8.54 1.40 15.21
C CYS A 79 8.63 2.67 16.04
N GLN A 80 9.39 2.64 17.14
CA GLN A 80 9.62 3.81 17.99
C GLN A 80 10.37 4.94 17.27
N ALA A 81 11.22 4.61 16.29
CA ALA A 81 12.00 5.59 15.53
C ALA A 81 11.16 6.42 14.54
N VAL A 82 9.97 5.94 14.20
CA VAL A 82 9.06 6.55 13.21
C VAL A 82 7.68 6.85 13.77
N ALA A 83 7.31 6.32 14.94
CA ALA A 83 6.04 6.59 15.60
C ALA A 83 5.92 8.07 15.96
N ALA A 84 4.97 8.74 15.32
CA ALA A 84 4.61 10.13 15.54
C ALA A 84 3.25 10.39 14.87
N ASP A 85 2.69 11.57 15.09
CA ASP A 85 1.53 12.06 14.36
C ASP A 85 1.97 12.85 13.13
N TYR A 86 1.46 12.43 11.96
CA TYR A 86 1.80 13.01 10.66
C TYR A 86 0.54 13.56 10.00
N ALA A 87 0.64 14.78 9.50
CA ALA A 87 -0.33 15.34 8.58
C ALA A 87 0.05 14.94 7.14
N ILE A 88 -0.89 14.32 6.41
CA ILE A 88 -0.73 13.98 5.00
C ILE A 88 -1.65 14.88 4.17
N GLU A 89 -1.05 15.70 3.31
CA GLU A 89 -1.75 16.47 2.28
C GLU A 89 -1.65 15.72 0.96
N VAL A 90 -2.76 15.60 0.22
CA VAL A 90 -2.80 14.98 -1.11
C VAL A 90 -3.46 15.95 -2.07
N ASN A 91 -2.77 16.26 -3.15
CA ASN A 91 -3.34 16.91 -4.31
C ASN A 91 -3.25 15.96 -5.50
N ALA A 92 -4.36 15.65 -6.13
CA ALA A 92 -4.40 14.77 -7.29
C ALA A 92 -5.48 15.28 -8.23
N ASP A 93 -5.09 15.90 -9.35
CA ASP A 93 -6.01 16.32 -10.40
C ASP A 93 -6.20 15.27 -11.50
N GLY A 94 -5.37 14.21 -11.48
CA GLY A 94 -5.40 13.13 -12.47
C GLY A 94 -4.76 13.49 -13.81
N ALA A 95 -4.11 14.65 -13.94
CA ALA A 95 -3.49 15.07 -15.18
C ALA A 95 -2.28 14.19 -15.52
N THR A 96 -2.28 13.66 -16.74
CA THR A 96 -1.21 12.80 -17.26
C THR A 96 0.09 13.59 -17.46
N ASN A 97 1.23 12.99 -17.11
CA ASN A 97 2.56 13.57 -17.26
C ASN A 97 2.76 14.96 -16.60
N LYS A 98 1.97 15.28 -15.56
CA LYS A 98 2.10 16.49 -14.75
C LYS A 98 2.34 16.14 -13.28
N PRO A 99 3.57 15.72 -12.92
CA PRO A 99 3.89 15.29 -11.56
C PRO A 99 3.66 16.37 -10.49
N GLU A 100 3.79 17.63 -10.85
CA GLU A 100 3.57 18.77 -9.95
C GLU A 100 2.11 18.99 -9.56
N SER A 101 1.16 18.47 -10.35
CA SER A 101 -0.28 18.56 -10.04
C SER A 101 -0.81 17.33 -9.30
N ASN A 102 0.03 16.30 -9.13
CA ASN A 102 -0.30 15.04 -8.46
C ASN A 102 0.77 14.72 -7.41
N PHE A 103 0.56 15.16 -6.17
CA PHE A 103 1.52 14.98 -5.09
C PHE A 103 0.89 14.58 -3.75
N ALA A 104 1.68 13.93 -2.91
CA ALA A 104 1.40 13.74 -1.50
C ALA A 104 2.54 14.32 -0.66
N LYS A 105 2.18 14.91 0.48
CA LYS A 105 3.10 15.58 1.38
C LYS A 105 2.87 15.11 2.80
N ILE A 106 3.90 14.55 3.44
CA ILE A 106 3.88 14.12 4.84
C ILE A 106 4.61 15.18 5.67
N SER A 107 3.93 15.72 6.68
CA SER A 107 4.49 16.72 7.61
C SER A 107 4.32 16.23 9.04
N SER A 108 5.27 16.58 9.92
CA SER A 108 5.18 16.32 11.37
C SER A 108 5.67 17.53 12.14
N SER A 109 5.22 17.71 13.37
CA SER A 109 5.69 18.79 14.25
C SER A 109 7.20 18.72 14.53
N GLU A 110 7.79 17.52 14.48
CA GLU A 110 9.21 17.29 14.74
C GLU A 110 10.12 17.49 13.51
N ASN A 111 9.56 17.53 12.30
CA ASN A 111 10.30 17.72 11.06
C ASN A 111 9.80 18.95 10.30
N PRO A 112 10.59 20.04 10.24
CA PRO A 112 10.19 21.27 9.55
C PRO A 112 10.12 21.09 8.03
N GLU A 113 10.89 20.14 7.48
CA GLU A 113 10.88 19.79 6.08
C GLU A 113 9.96 18.58 5.84
N PRO A 114 8.93 18.74 4.99
CA PRO A 114 8.00 17.68 4.67
C PRO A 114 8.63 16.66 3.74
N ILE A 115 8.14 15.42 3.78
CA ILE A 115 8.39 14.46 2.71
C ILE A 115 7.41 14.76 1.58
N VAL A 116 7.88 14.84 0.35
CA VAL A 116 7.04 15.08 -0.83
C VAL A 116 7.16 13.89 -1.77
N PHE A 117 6.04 13.42 -2.30
CA PHE A 117 5.95 12.42 -3.35
C PHE A 117 5.23 13.03 -4.54
N ASN A 118 5.82 12.95 -5.73
CA ASN A 118 5.19 13.38 -6.97
C ASN A 118 4.85 12.16 -7.82
N ALA A 119 3.68 12.16 -8.45
CA ALA A 119 3.19 11.07 -9.28
C ALA A 119 3.11 11.49 -10.75
N THR A 120 3.92 10.86 -11.60
CA THR A 120 3.73 10.91 -13.05
C THR A 120 2.72 9.85 -13.47
N ILE A 121 1.55 10.31 -13.92
CA ILE A 121 0.45 9.45 -14.36
C ILE A 121 0.59 9.20 -15.87
N GLU A 122 0.66 7.93 -16.26
CA GLU A 122 0.64 7.53 -17.68
C GLU A 122 -0.79 7.54 -18.23
N GLU A 123 -0.92 7.66 -19.55
CA GLU A 123 -2.22 7.50 -20.20
C GLU A 123 -2.78 6.09 -19.94
N ARG A 124 -4.08 6.02 -19.66
CA ARG A 124 -4.76 4.73 -19.51
C ARG A 124 -4.75 4.01 -20.85
N ARG A 125 -4.30 2.76 -20.84
CA ARG A 125 -4.33 1.87 -21.99
C ARG A 125 -5.51 0.93 -21.84
N ASP A 126 -6.32 0.81 -22.89
CA ASP A 126 -7.40 -0.16 -22.94
C ASP A 126 -6.84 -1.57 -22.69
N PHE A 127 -7.61 -2.40 -21.98
CA PHE A 127 -7.26 -3.77 -21.56
C PHE A 127 -6.10 -3.93 -20.56
N PHE A 128 -5.12 -3.02 -20.53
CA PHE A 128 -3.96 -3.13 -19.63
C PHE A 128 -4.14 -2.34 -18.34
N GLY A 129 -4.83 -1.20 -18.38
CA GLY A 129 -5.02 -0.32 -17.23
C GLY A 129 -4.11 0.91 -17.26
N GLN A 130 -3.56 1.29 -16.11
CA GLN A 130 -2.83 2.55 -15.95
C GLN A 130 -1.64 2.41 -15.00
N ASN A 131 -0.55 3.11 -15.31
CA ASN A 131 0.67 3.14 -14.51
C ASN A 131 0.88 4.52 -13.87
N PHE A 132 1.48 4.49 -12.68
CA PHE A 132 1.80 5.64 -11.86
C PHE A 132 3.25 5.52 -11.40
N ASN A 133 4.09 6.45 -11.82
CA ASN A 133 5.48 6.52 -11.39
C ASN A 133 5.60 7.56 -10.28
N ILE A 134 5.82 7.12 -9.05
CA ILE A 134 5.89 7.97 -7.86
C ILE A 134 7.33 8.11 -7.43
N VAL A 135 7.80 9.34 -7.23
CA VAL A 135 9.17 9.64 -6.80
C VAL A 135 9.18 10.62 -5.64
N GLN A 136 10.13 10.44 -4.74
CA GLN A 136 10.51 11.44 -3.75
C GLN A 136 11.62 12.33 -4.35
N PRO A 137 11.37 13.61 -4.65
CA PRO A 137 12.31 14.46 -5.39
C PRO A 137 13.49 14.92 -4.52
N GLN A 138 13.33 14.95 -3.20
CA GLN A 138 14.35 15.45 -2.27
C GLN A 138 14.48 14.51 -1.07
N LYS A 139 15.69 14.37 -0.54
CA LYS A 139 15.95 13.63 0.70
C LYS A 139 15.10 14.21 1.82
N SER A 140 14.53 13.34 2.65
CA SER A 140 13.72 13.77 3.79
C SER A 140 13.76 12.69 4.88
N LYS A 141 12.91 12.77 5.89
CA LYS A 141 12.89 11.82 7.01
C LYS A 141 11.50 11.65 7.59
N LEU A 142 11.17 10.41 7.96
CA LEU A 142 10.04 10.10 8.84
C LEU A 142 10.55 10.14 10.28
N LYS A 143 10.14 11.16 11.04
CA LYS A 143 10.67 11.46 12.38
C LYS A 143 12.21 11.45 12.41
N HIS A 144 12.81 10.41 13.00
CA HIS A 144 14.27 10.27 13.12
C HIS A 144 14.89 9.35 12.07
N THR A 145 14.12 8.91 11.07
CA THR A 145 14.54 7.92 10.07
C THR A 145 14.72 8.57 8.70
N PRO A 146 15.97 8.87 8.29
CA PRO A 146 16.28 9.43 6.98
C PRO A 146 15.91 8.50 5.81
N ILE A 147 15.31 9.09 4.79
CA ILE A 147 14.96 8.48 3.51
C ILE A 147 15.68 9.28 2.44
N SER A 148 16.75 8.70 1.89
CA SER A 148 17.55 9.38 0.89
C SER A 148 16.94 9.29 -0.50
N GLU A 149 16.24 8.22 -0.81
CA GLU A 149 15.62 8.00 -2.12
C GLU A 149 14.37 7.13 -1.95
N TYR A 150 13.35 7.43 -2.75
CA TYR A 150 12.17 6.59 -2.90
C TYR A 150 11.66 6.71 -4.34
N SER A 151 11.40 5.57 -4.97
CA SER A 151 10.67 5.48 -6.23
C SER A 151 9.76 4.25 -6.23
N ALA A 152 8.58 4.39 -6.83
CA ALA A 152 7.64 3.31 -6.98
C ALA A 152 6.96 3.37 -8.34
N ASN A 153 6.71 2.20 -8.92
CA ASN A 153 5.81 2.01 -10.04
C ASN A 153 4.57 1.29 -9.50
N LEU A 154 3.43 1.96 -9.55
CA LEU A 154 2.15 1.39 -9.19
C LEU A 154 1.33 1.19 -10.46
N THR A 155 0.67 0.06 -10.56
CA THR A 155 -0.21 -0.26 -11.68
C THR A 155 -1.58 -0.63 -11.18
N VAL A 156 -2.58 -0.28 -11.96
CA VAL A 156 -3.94 -0.76 -11.77
C VAL A 156 -4.47 -1.28 -13.09
N ASN A 157 -5.17 -2.41 -13.06
CA ASN A 157 -5.76 -2.98 -14.28
C ASN A 157 -6.95 -2.14 -14.77
N HIS A 158 -7.41 -2.44 -15.98
CA HIS A 158 -8.50 -1.71 -16.62
C HIS A 158 -9.78 -1.69 -15.77
N GLU A 159 -10.12 -2.78 -15.09
CA GLU A 159 -11.34 -2.90 -14.29
C GLU A 159 -11.22 -2.27 -12.89
N LEU A 160 -10.04 -1.75 -12.53
CA LEU A 160 -9.69 -1.29 -11.19
C LEU A 160 -9.90 -2.35 -10.09
N THR A 161 -9.71 -3.63 -10.42
CA THR A 161 -9.87 -4.78 -9.51
C THR A 161 -8.55 -5.36 -9.01
N LEU A 162 -7.43 -4.92 -9.56
CA LEU A 162 -6.08 -5.35 -9.20
C LEU A 162 -5.14 -4.16 -9.19
N LEU A 163 -4.49 -3.96 -8.04
CA LEU A 163 -3.41 -2.99 -7.84
C LEU A 163 -2.11 -3.76 -7.61
N SER A 164 -1.04 -3.34 -8.27
CA SER A 164 0.31 -3.79 -7.93
C SER A 164 1.24 -2.61 -7.68
N LEU A 165 2.23 -2.81 -6.81
CA LEU A 165 3.29 -1.84 -6.57
C LEU A 165 4.63 -2.56 -6.57
N TYR A 166 5.59 -1.93 -7.22
CA TYR A 166 7.01 -2.23 -7.07
C TYR A 166 7.72 -0.95 -6.64
N SER A 167 8.46 -1.00 -5.53
CA SER A 167 9.21 0.16 -5.06
C SER A 167 10.64 -0.16 -4.70
N LYS A 168 11.44 0.90 -4.72
CA LYS A 168 12.82 0.95 -4.28
C LYS A 168 12.99 2.15 -3.37
N SER A 169 13.63 1.96 -2.22
CA SER A 169 13.99 3.05 -1.33
C SER A 169 15.34 2.83 -0.67
N ASN A 170 15.98 3.92 -0.29
CA ASN A 170 17.21 3.91 0.49
C ASN A 170 16.92 4.60 1.82
N ILE A 171 16.90 3.81 2.90
CA ILE A 171 16.47 4.25 4.23
C ILE A 171 17.56 3.94 5.25
N GLN A 172 17.91 4.94 6.06
CA GLN A 172 18.89 4.81 7.13
C GLN A 172 18.27 4.07 8.31
N GLY A 173 18.81 2.90 8.62
CA GLY A 173 18.39 2.09 9.76
C GLY A 173 19.14 2.39 11.05
N GLN A 174 18.94 1.54 12.07
CA GLN A 174 19.51 1.70 13.42
C GLN A 174 21.04 1.81 13.47
N ASN A 175 21.76 1.25 12.48
CA ASN A 175 23.22 1.29 12.42
C ASN A 175 23.77 2.54 11.70
N ASN A 176 22.94 3.56 11.45
CA ASN A 176 23.27 4.78 10.71
C ASN A 176 23.73 4.59 9.25
N ASN A 177 23.57 3.38 8.72
CA ASN A 177 23.82 3.08 7.31
C ASN A 177 22.51 3.05 6.53
N ALA A 178 22.50 3.67 5.35
CA ALA A 178 21.41 3.56 4.40
C ALA A 178 21.40 2.16 3.78
N ASN A 179 20.28 1.46 3.91
CA ASN A 179 20.08 0.16 3.29
C ASN A 179 19.05 0.26 2.16
N PRO A 180 19.31 -0.40 1.01
CA PRO A 180 18.33 -0.49 -0.05
C PRO A 180 17.20 -1.42 0.36
N HIS A 181 15.97 -0.93 0.24
CA HIS A 181 14.74 -1.66 0.43
C HIS A 181 14.05 -1.82 -0.92
N GLN A 182 13.40 -2.96 -1.09
CA GLN A 182 12.54 -3.23 -2.24
C GLN A 182 11.22 -3.76 -1.74
N ASN A 183 10.13 -3.28 -2.30
CA ASN A 183 8.80 -3.78 -1.96
C ASN A 183 8.07 -4.27 -3.21
N LEU A 184 7.33 -5.35 -3.02
CA LEU A 184 6.42 -5.93 -3.98
C LEU A 184 5.07 -6.09 -3.31
N LEU A 185 4.05 -5.49 -3.92
CA LEU A 185 2.70 -5.51 -3.41
C LEU A 185 1.74 -5.92 -4.53
N ILE A 186 0.80 -6.79 -4.19
CA ILE A 186 -0.36 -7.10 -5.03
C ILE A 186 -1.61 -7.05 -4.15
N LYS A 187 -2.60 -6.25 -4.53
CA LYS A 187 -3.90 -6.11 -3.86
C LYS A 187 -5.04 -6.34 -4.84
N SER A 188 -5.96 -7.21 -4.47
CA SER A 188 -7.23 -7.37 -5.16
C SER A 188 -8.27 -6.44 -4.54
N LEU A 189 -9.03 -5.77 -5.38
CA LEU A 189 -10.00 -4.74 -5.02
C LEU A 189 -11.42 -5.25 -5.30
N TYR A 190 -12.32 -4.99 -4.36
CA TYR A 190 -13.71 -5.42 -4.43
C TYR A 190 -14.64 -4.33 -3.89
N GLN A 191 -15.69 -4.02 -4.64
CA GLN A 191 -16.74 -3.10 -4.19
C GLN A 191 -17.95 -3.89 -3.68
N GLU A 192 -18.56 -3.41 -2.60
CA GLU A 192 -19.88 -3.90 -2.20
C GLU A 192 -20.93 -3.63 -3.29
N GLN A 193 -21.88 -4.54 -3.44
CA GLN A 193 -23.00 -4.36 -4.35
C GLN A 193 -23.90 -3.24 -3.84
N ALA A 194 -24.28 -2.34 -4.73
CA ALA A 194 -25.22 -1.27 -4.42
C ALA A 194 -26.62 -1.85 -4.16
N GLN A 195 -27.00 -1.97 -2.89
CA GLN A 195 -28.38 -2.25 -2.47
C GLN A 195 -29.02 -0.92 -2.06
N ASP A 196 -29.54 -0.16 -3.03
CA ASP A 196 -30.26 1.12 -2.87
C ASP A 196 -29.56 2.22 -2.03
N ASN A 197 -28.31 1.99 -1.62
CA ASN A 197 -27.52 2.85 -0.76
C ASN A 197 -26.54 3.69 -1.61
N PRO A 198 -26.55 5.03 -1.51
CA PRO A 198 -25.57 5.86 -2.20
C PRO A 198 -24.16 5.72 -1.62
N ASN A 199 -24.01 5.13 -0.43
CA ASN A 199 -22.75 4.81 0.21
C ASN A 199 -22.30 3.40 -0.18
N LEU A 200 -21.14 3.31 -0.82
CA LEU A 200 -20.55 2.04 -1.22
C LEU A 200 -19.17 1.90 -0.57
N TYR A 201 -18.90 0.72 -0.03
CA TYR A 201 -17.57 0.40 0.46
C TYR A 201 -16.75 -0.29 -0.61
N LEU A 202 -15.51 0.15 -0.74
CA LEU A 202 -14.47 -0.46 -1.53
C LEU A 202 -13.45 -1.08 -0.57
N TYR A 203 -13.11 -2.34 -0.79
CA TYR A 203 -12.13 -3.08 0.00
C TYR A 203 -10.96 -3.46 -0.88
N GLY A 204 -9.75 -3.39 -0.33
CA GLY A 204 -8.56 -3.97 -0.93
C GLY A 204 -7.91 -4.95 0.03
N TRP A 205 -7.51 -6.11 -0.47
CA TRP A 205 -6.80 -7.14 0.27
C TRP A 205 -5.66 -7.72 -0.56
N GLY A 206 -4.50 -7.92 0.05
CA GLY A 206 -3.33 -8.31 -0.70
C GLY A 206 -2.14 -8.74 0.16
N ALA A 207 -1.10 -9.16 -0.54
CA ALA A 207 0.16 -9.58 0.06
C ALA A 207 1.27 -8.60 -0.32
N GLU A 208 2.12 -8.31 0.65
CA GLU A 208 3.25 -7.39 0.54
C GLU A 208 4.54 -8.10 0.96
N SER A 209 5.59 -7.97 0.15
CA SER A 209 6.91 -8.55 0.37
C SER A 209 7.96 -7.45 0.41
N LEU A 210 8.43 -7.14 1.60
CA LEU A 210 9.45 -6.14 1.84
C LEU A 210 10.82 -6.82 2.05
N SER A 211 11.80 -6.38 1.27
CA SER A 211 13.16 -6.92 1.24
C SER A 211 14.19 -5.86 1.62
N ILE A 212 15.28 -6.29 2.23
CA ILE A 212 16.46 -5.46 2.55
C ILE A 212 17.67 -6.04 1.80
N ALA A 213 18.37 -5.22 1.03
CA ALA A 213 19.54 -5.64 0.26
C ALA A 213 19.29 -6.88 -0.62
N GLY A 214 18.07 -7.02 -1.14
CA GLY A 214 17.65 -8.14 -1.99
C GLY A 214 17.16 -9.38 -1.22
N TYR A 215 17.25 -9.40 0.11
CA TYR A 215 16.77 -10.52 0.92
C TYR A 215 15.37 -10.25 1.47
N PRO A 216 14.42 -11.20 1.35
CA PRO A 216 13.08 -11.02 1.90
C PRO A 216 13.17 -10.92 3.43
N ALA A 217 12.64 -9.83 3.97
CA ALA A 217 12.72 -9.53 5.40
C ALA A 217 11.34 -9.58 6.06
N ASN A 218 10.27 -9.21 5.35
CA ASN A 218 8.91 -9.23 5.88
C ASN A 218 7.89 -9.59 4.81
N LEU A 219 7.00 -10.53 5.13
CA LEU A 219 5.81 -10.84 4.35
C LEU A 219 4.58 -10.49 5.20
N ALA A 220 3.71 -9.63 4.69
CA ALA A 220 2.55 -9.16 5.41
C ALA A 220 1.28 -9.19 4.57
N TRP A 221 0.15 -9.39 5.24
CA TRP A 221 -1.16 -9.09 4.68
C TRP A 221 -1.43 -7.60 4.86
N VAL A 222 -1.89 -6.98 3.78
CA VAL A 222 -2.25 -5.57 3.77
C VAL A 222 -3.67 -5.39 3.30
N ARG A 223 -4.33 -4.38 3.88
CA ARG A 223 -5.73 -4.11 3.62
C ARG A 223 -5.99 -2.62 3.52
N PHE A 224 -7.01 -2.27 2.74
CA PHE A 224 -7.63 -0.96 2.85
C PHE A 224 -9.16 -1.08 2.82
N LYS A 225 -9.80 -0.05 3.36
CA LYS A 225 -11.24 0.17 3.26
C LYS A 225 -11.48 1.61 2.88
N ALA A 226 -12.25 1.83 1.82
CA ALA A 226 -12.68 3.13 1.36
C ALA A 226 -14.20 3.22 1.38
N LEU A 227 -14.72 4.42 1.67
CA LEU A 227 -16.12 4.78 1.56
C LEU A 227 -16.26 5.75 0.38
N THR A 228 -17.10 5.38 -0.58
CA THR A 228 -17.54 6.26 -1.66
C THR A 228 -19.00 6.64 -1.45
N THR A 229 -19.36 7.88 -1.77
CA THR A 229 -20.75 8.35 -1.74
C THR A 229 -21.04 9.03 -3.07
N GLY A 230 -22.00 8.50 -3.84
CA GLY A 230 -22.33 9.03 -5.16
C GLY A 230 -21.15 9.02 -6.13
N GLY A 231 -20.30 7.98 -6.09
CA GLY A 231 -19.10 7.87 -6.93
C GLY A 231 -17.91 8.70 -6.47
N GLN A 232 -18.03 9.44 -5.36
CA GLN A 232 -16.95 10.28 -4.84
C GLN A 232 -16.29 9.66 -3.61
N LEU A 233 -14.96 9.55 -3.59
CA LEU A 233 -14.19 9.05 -2.44
C LEU A 233 -14.35 10.01 -1.25
N LYS A 234 -14.97 9.54 -0.16
CA LYS A 234 -15.26 10.36 1.04
C LYS A 234 -14.29 10.11 2.18
N ARG A 235 -13.90 8.85 2.37
CA ARG A 235 -12.94 8.43 3.40
C ARG A 235 -12.18 7.22 2.90
N LEU A 236 -10.92 7.14 3.26
CA LEU A 236 -10.03 6.05 2.94
C LEU A 236 -9.22 5.72 4.20
N VAL A 237 -9.22 4.44 4.53
CA VAL A 237 -8.43 3.87 5.62
C VAL A 237 -7.50 2.81 5.04
N LEU A 238 -6.20 3.06 5.06
CA LEU A 238 -5.18 2.07 4.74
C LEU A 238 -4.55 1.56 6.02
N LEU A 239 -4.26 0.26 6.06
CA LEU A 239 -3.67 -0.36 7.24
C LEU A 239 -2.65 -1.42 6.83
N ALA A 240 -1.45 -1.31 7.40
CA ALA A 240 -0.41 -2.33 7.34
C ALA A 240 0.00 -2.75 8.75
N ASP A 241 -0.07 -4.05 9.03
CA ASP A 241 0.42 -4.64 10.27
C ASP A 241 1.78 -5.30 9.99
N ARG A 242 2.79 -4.96 10.81
CA ARG A 242 4.17 -5.42 10.66
C ARG A 242 4.68 -6.04 11.94
N VAL A 243 5.40 -7.14 11.81
CA VAL A 243 6.17 -7.75 12.90
C VAL A 243 7.64 -7.49 12.65
N ILE A 244 8.31 -6.79 13.56
CA ILE A 244 9.72 -6.44 13.48
C ILE A 244 10.42 -6.96 14.72
N GLY A 245 11.21 -8.01 14.55
CA GLY A 245 11.78 -8.75 15.67
C GLY A 245 10.67 -9.21 16.63
N PRO A 246 10.74 -8.86 17.93
CA PRO A 246 9.69 -9.18 18.90
C PRO A 246 8.52 -8.19 18.94
N SER A 247 8.56 -7.09 18.18
CA SER A 247 7.58 -6.00 18.25
C SER A 247 6.55 -6.06 17.12
N ALA A 248 5.29 -5.79 17.43
CA ALA A 248 4.22 -5.63 16.45
C ALA A 248 3.88 -4.15 16.27
N CYS A 249 3.68 -3.73 15.03
CA CYS A 249 3.53 -2.33 14.67
C CYS A 249 2.43 -2.18 13.63
N ARG A 250 1.59 -1.18 13.82
CA ARG A 250 0.49 -0.88 12.92
C ARG A 250 0.69 0.50 12.33
N ILE A 251 0.65 0.58 11.01
CA ILE A 251 0.61 1.83 10.28
C ILE A 251 -0.82 2.03 9.83
N VAL A 252 -1.41 3.18 10.16
CA VAL A 252 -2.76 3.55 9.74
C VAL A 252 -2.70 4.88 9.02
N ILE A 253 -3.36 4.97 7.88
CA ILE A 253 -3.63 6.21 7.18
C ILE A 253 -5.14 6.34 7.11
N ASP A 254 -5.73 7.34 7.75
CA ASP A 254 -7.17 7.59 7.77
C ASP A 254 -7.51 9.02 7.35
N SER A 255 -8.08 9.18 6.16
CA SER A 255 -8.43 10.51 5.63
C SER A 255 -9.63 11.18 6.31
N GLY A 256 -10.30 10.49 7.23
CA GLY A 256 -11.47 10.99 7.97
C GLY A 256 -11.22 11.31 9.45
N ALA A 257 -10.00 11.12 9.97
CA ALA A 257 -9.68 11.47 11.35
C ALA A 257 -9.69 13.01 11.53
N GLU A 258 -10.40 13.52 12.54
CA GLU A 258 -10.30 14.93 12.92
C GLU A 258 -8.97 15.19 13.64
N ALA A 259 -8.34 16.33 13.35
CA ALA A 259 -7.27 16.88 14.15
C ALA A 259 -7.72 16.91 15.62
N GLY A 260 -6.94 16.37 16.54
CA GLY A 260 -7.21 16.52 17.97
C GLY A 260 -7.54 17.99 18.30
N ALA A 261 -8.60 18.21 19.07
CA ALA A 261 -9.18 19.51 19.39
C ALA A 261 -8.12 20.57 19.73
N GLY A 262 -7.80 21.41 18.76
CA GLY A 262 -7.00 22.62 18.89
C GLY A 262 -7.47 23.61 17.84
N ASN A 263 -7.93 24.78 18.27
CA ASN A 263 -8.54 25.82 17.45
C ASN A 263 -7.67 26.23 16.24
N ASP A 264 -7.79 25.54 15.11
CA ASP A 264 -7.29 26.03 13.84
C ASP A 264 -8.46 26.23 12.86
N LYS A 265 -8.80 27.49 12.61
CA LYS A 265 -9.90 27.94 11.74
C LYS A 265 -9.53 27.90 10.25
N THR A 266 -8.52 27.12 9.89
CA THR A 266 -8.18 26.85 8.49
C THR A 266 -8.73 25.48 8.16
N GLY A 267 -9.59 25.35 7.15
CA GLY A 267 -10.29 24.11 6.77
C GLY A 267 -9.39 22.96 6.29
N ARG A 268 -8.38 22.59 7.07
CA ARG A 268 -7.45 21.49 6.84
C ARG A 268 -7.92 20.30 7.66
N LYS A 269 -8.40 19.27 6.97
CA LYS A 269 -8.60 17.95 7.58
C LYS A 269 -7.22 17.32 7.78
N SER A 270 -6.63 17.47 8.96
CA SER A 270 -5.37 16.81 9.29
C SER A 270 -5.65 15.40 9.79
N LEU A 271 -4.95 14.41 9.22
CA LEU A 271 -4.91 13.06 9.74
C LEU A 271 -4.30 13.05 11.15
N ALA A 272 -5.04 12.51 12.12
CA ALA A 272 -4.51 12.22 13.45
C ALA A 272 -4.06 10.76 13.50
N LEU A 273 -2.79 10.52 13.84
CA LEU A 273 -2.32 9.19 14.21
C LEU A 273 -2.54 9.04 15.71
N THR A 274 -2.88 7.84 16.16
CA THR A 274 -2.98 7.54 17.58
C THR A 274 -2.27 6.21 17.80
N GLY A 275 -1.16 6.24 18.53
CA GLY A 275 -0.48 5.06 19.02
C GLY A 275 -1.04 4.64 20.37
N TRP A 276 -1.22 3.33 20.57
CA TRP A 276 -1.34 2.71 21.89
C TRP A 276 0.01 2.10 22.26
#